data_AF-A0A5E4PEU0-F1
#
_entry.id   AF-A0A5E4PEU0-F1
#
_cell.length_a   1.000
_cell.length_b   1.000
_cell.length_c   1.000
_cell.angle_alpha   90.00
_cell.angle_beta   90.00
_cell.angle_gamma   90.00
#
_symmetry.space_group_name_H-M   'P 1'
#
loop_
_entity.id
_entity.type
_entity.pdbx_description
1 polymer ?
#
loop_
_entity_poly.entity_id
_entity_poly.type
_entity_poly.pdbx_seq_one_letter_code
_entity_poly.pdbx_strand_id
1 'polypeptide(L)'
;MSNPRISNPTSRIEFTPEFKESLESVRSGVLTKERIIREPDCEKALRGAMAYNFLFFDKSTNTQPIDYKEIESCKVERSRKI
;
A
#
# COMPACT_ATOMS: atom_id res chain seq x y z
N MET A 1 -22.80 34.42 -1.60
CA MET A 1 -21.70 33.68 -0.97
C MET A 1 -22.09 32.20 -0.98
N SER A 2 -21.49 31.39 -1.83
CA SER A 2 -21.79 29.96 -1.93
C SER A 2 -20.60 29.19 -1.38
N ASN A 3 -20.77 28.53 -0.24
CA ASN A 3 -19.74 27.69 0.36
C ASN A 3 -19.38 26.56 -0.60
N PRO A 4 -18.11 26.44 -1.08
CA PRO A 4 -17.69 25.23 -1.76
C PRO A 4 -17.65 24.13 -0.71
N ARG A 5 -18.57 23.16 -0.80
CA ARG A 5 -18.44 21.88 -0.09
C ARG A 5 -17.09 21.31 -0.51
N ILE A 6 -16.13 21.30 0.41
CA ILE A 6 -14.89 20.56 0.26
C ILE A 6 -15.32 19.11 0.09
N SER A 7 -15.29 18.61 -1.14
CA SER A 7 -15.44 17.19 -1.41
C SER A 7 -14.28 16.51 -0.69
N ASN A 8 -14.60 15.70 0.33
CA ASN A 8 -13.61 14.77 0.87
C ASN A 8 -12.95 14.07 -0.32
N PRO A 9 -11.62 14.06 -0.43
CA PRO A 9 -10.97 13.32 -1.49
C PRO A 9 -11.31 11.85 -1.29
N THR A 10 -12.32 11.38 -2.03
CA THR A 10 -12.60 9.96 -2.17
C THR A 10 -11.49 9.42 -3.05
N SER A 11 -10.36 9.06 -2.46
CA SER A 11 -9.30 8.34 -3.17
C SER A 11 -9.94 7.11 -3.81
N ARG A 12 -10.18 7.18 -5.12
CA ARG A 12 -10.72 6.07 -5.90
C ARG A 12 -9.60 5.05 -5.99
N ILE A 13 -9.72 3.97 -5.23
CA ILE A 13 -8.89 2.78 -5.46
C ILE A 13 -9.43 2.14 -6.74
N GLU A 14 -8.68 2.26 -7.82
CA GLU A 14 -8.99 1.57 -9.06
C GLU A 14 -8.56 0.12 -8.95
N PHE A 15 -9.50 -0.81 -9.12
CA PHE A 15 -9.23 -2.24 -9.12
C PHE A 15 -8.64 -2.67 -10.47
N THR A 16 -7.43 -2.20 -10.75
CA THR A 16 -6.67 -2.60 -11.93
C THR A 16 -6.36 -4.11 -11.88
N PRO A 17 -6.12 -4.78 -13.02
CA PRO A 17 -5.72 -6.18 -13.03
C PRO A 17 -4.54 -6.48 -12.10
N GLU A 18 -3.53 -5.62 -12.08
CA GLU A 18 -2.33 -5.76 -11.25
C GLU A 18 -2.65 -5.64 -9.75
N PHE A 19 -3.58 -4.75 -9.39
CA PHE A 19 -4.03 -4.61 -8.02
C PHE A 19 -4.82 -5.85 -7.56
N LYS A 20 -5.71 -6.38 -8.42
CA LYS A 20 -6.44 -7.62 -8.15
C LYS A 20 -5.51 -8.82 -8.00
N GLU A 21 -4.50 -8.94 -8.85
CA GLU A 21 -3.47 -9.97 -8.73
C GLU A 21 -2.70 -9.87 -7.40
N SER A 22 -2.41 -8.64 -6.97
CA SER A 22 -1.77 -8.40 -5.68
C SER A 22 -2.69 -8.79 -4.51
N LEU A 23 -4.00 -8.53 -4.59
CA LEU A 23 -4.97 -8.98 -3.59
C LEU A 23 -4.99 -10.51 -3.47
N GLU A 24 -5.08 -11.23 -4.58
CA GLU A 24 -5.07 -12.70 -4.57
C GLU A 24 -3.73 -13.27 -4.08
N SER A 25 -2.61 -12.61 -4.41
CA SER A 25 -1.29 -12.99 -3.93
C SER A 25 -1.14 -12.81 -2.42
N VAL A 26 -1.68 -11.73 -1.85
CA VAL A 26 -1.71 -11.55 -0.39
C VAL A 26 -2.64 -12.56 0.27
N ARG A 27 -3.84 -12.76 -0.30
CA ARG A 27 -4.86 -13.68 0.24
C ARG A 27 -4.38 -15.13 0.28
N SER A 28 -3.61 -15.54 -0.72
CA SER A 28 -3.00 -16.88 -0.80
C SER A 28 -1.74 -17.04 0.07
N GLY A 29 -1.25 -15.96 0.70
CA GLY A 29 -0.01 -15.96 1.49
C GLY A 29 1.26 -16.00 0.63
N VAL A 30 1.15 -15.96 -0.69
CA VAL A 30 2.31 -15.84 -1.60
C VAL A 30 3.02 -14.51 -1.33
N LEU A 31 2.28 -13.42 -1.22
CA LEU A 31 2.82 -12.09 -0.94
C LEU A 31 2.61 -11.75 0.54
N THR A 32 3.65 -11.97 1.36
CA THR A 32 3.64 -11.66 2.80
C THR A 32 4.15 -10.25 3.09
N LYS A 33 3.95 -9.75 4.33
CA LYS A 33 4.48 -8.46 4.78
C LYS A 33 5.99 -8.35 4.55
N GLU A 34 6.76 -9.37 4.90
CA GLU A 34 8.21 -9.40 4.76
C GLU A 34 8.65 -9.36 3.29
N ARG A 35 7.93 -10.07 2.41
CA ARG A 35 8.20 -10.05 0.97
C ARG A 35 7.90 -8.69 0.36
N ILE A 36 6.81 -8.03 0.80
CA ILE A 36 6.46 -6.67 0.36
C ILE A 36 7.54 -5.67 0.78
N ILE A 37 8.00 -5.73 2.03
CA ILE A 37 9.01 -4.80 2.56
C ILE A 37 10.34 -4.89 1.79
N ARG A 38 10.73 -6.10 1.39
CA ARG A 38 11.98 -6.39 0.67
C ARG A 38 11.85 -6.40 -0.85
N GLU A 39 10.67 -6.13 -1.41
CA GLU A 39 10.46 -6.14 -2.85
C GLU A 39 11.34 -5.04 -3.50
N PRO A 40 12.27 -5.39 -4.39
CA PRO A 40 13.22 -4.43 -4.96
C PRO A 40 12.57 -3.38 -5.87
N ASP A 41 11.40 -3.67 -6.44
CA ASP A 41 10.64 -2.73 -7.25
C ASP A 41 9.67 -1.91 -6.37
N CYS A 42 9.89 -0.58 -6.30
CA CYS A 42 9.10 0.28 -5.44
C CYS A 42 7.61 0.32 -5.85
N GLU A 43 7.28 0.36 -7.13
CA GLU A 43 5.88 0.41 -7.57
C GLU A 43 5.14 -0.89 -7.22
N LYS A 44 5.80 -2.03 -7.40
CA LYS A 44 5.29 -3.35 -7.03
C LYS A 44 5.16 -3.50 -5.52
N ALA A 45 6.13 -3.01 -4.76
CA ALA A 45 6.09 -3.00 -3.29
C ALA A 45 4.93 -2.13 -2.77
N LEU A 46 4.75 -0.92 -3.31
CA LEU A 46 3.66 -0.02 -2.95
C LEU A 46 2.28 -0.65 -3.25
N ARG A 47 2.12 -1.24 -4.44
CA ARG A 47 0.88 -1.94 -4.83
C ARG A 47 0.60 -3.14 -3.93
N GLY A 48 1.63 -3.92 -3.58
CA GLY A 48 1.54 -5.02 -2.62
C GLY A 48 1.13 -4.55 -1.22
N ALA A 49 1.71 -3.45 -0.75
CA ALA A 49 1.37 -2.83 0.53
C ALA A 49 -0.06 -2.28 0.55
N MET A 50 -0.52 -1.66 -0.54
CA MET A 50 -1.91 -1.25 -0.69
C MET A 50 -2.86 -2.45 -0.63
N ALA A 51 -2.55 -3.54 -1.34
CA ALA A 51 -3.37 -4.76 -1.35
C ALA A 51 -3.42 -5.42 0.04
N TYR A 52 -2.27 -5.49 0.73
CA TYR A 52 -2.19 -5.99 2.10
C TYR A 52 -3.01 -5.14 3.05
N ASN A 53 -2.76 -3.83 3.07
CA ASN A 53 -3.47 -2.91 3.93
C ASN A 53 -4.97 -2.90 3.63
N PHE A 54 -5.39 -3.04 2.37
CA PHE A 54 -6.80 -3.15 2.00
C PHE A 54 -7.47 -4.40 2.57
N LEU A 55 -6.83 -5.57 2.46
CA LEU A 55 -7.37 -6.84 2.98
C LEU A 55 -7.43 -6.88 4.51
N PHE A 56 -6.51 -6.18 5.18
CA PHE A 56 -6.40 -6.15 6.64
C PHE A 56 -6.82 -4.79 7.24
N PHE A 57 -7.48 -3.92 6.46
CA PHE A 57 -7.87 -2.56 6.86
C PHE A 57 -8.87 -2.53 8.01
N ASP A 58 -9.73 -3.55 8.09
CA ASP A 58 -10.99 -3.47 8.85
C ASP A 58 -11.21 -4.63 9.82
N LYS A 59 -10.18 -5.28 10.35
CA LYS A 59 -10.43 -6.41 11.27
C LYS A 59 -9.59 -6.42 12.53
N SER A 60 -10.31 -6.75 13.61
CA SER A 60 -9.96 -7.34 14.90
C SER A 60 -8.87 -8.43 14.93
N THR A 61 -8.18 -8.65 13.82
CA THR A 61 -6.99 -9.44 13.72
C THR A 61 -5.81 -8.60 14.22
N ASN A 62 -4.95 -9.16 15.07
CA ASN A 62 -3.71 -8.53 15.56
C ASN A 62 -2.67 -8.24 14.44
N THR A 63 -3.10 -8.15 13.19
CA THR A 63 -2.29 -7.95 12.00
C THR A 63 -1.99 -6.47 11.86
N GLN A 64 -0.74 -6.10 12.08
CA GLN A 64 -0.31 -4.72 11.91
C GLN A 64 -0.28 -4.34 10.43
N PRO A 65 -0.80 -3.16 10.06
CA PRO A 65 -0.65 -2.66 8.70
C PRO A 65 0.84 -2.49 8.35
N ILE A 66 1.11 -2.35 7.05
CA ILE A 66 2.43 -1.97 6.53
C ILE A 66 2.48 -0.45 6.46
N ASP A 67 3.39 0.16 7.22
CA ASP A 67 3.78 1.56 6.99
C ASP A 67 4.65 1.58 5.73
N TYR A 68 4.29 2.42 4.75
CA TYR A 68 5.05 2.55 3.51
C TYR A 68 6.51 2.97 3.74
N LYS A 69 6.84 3.57 4.89
CA LYS A 69 8.23 3.84 5.30
C LYS A 69 9.02 2.59 5.64
N GLU A 70 8.37 1.45 5.89
CA GLU A 70 9.06 0.18 6.13
C GLU A 70 9.66 -0.36 4.82
N ILE A 71 9.02 -0.12 3.68
CA ILE A 71 9.42 -0.62 2.35
C ILE A 71 10.81 -0.13 1.96
N GLU A 72 11.75 -1.05 1.80
CA GLU A 72 13.17 -0.74 1.63
C GLU A 72 13.46 -0.10 0.27
N SER A 73 12.86 -0.62 -0.81
CA SER A 73 13.07 -0.13 -2.17
C SER A 73 12.58 1.29 -2.41
N CYS A 74 11.60 1.76 -1.64
CA CYS A 74 11.05 3.11 -1.75
C CYS A 74 11.79 4.15 -0.90
N LYS A 75 12.80 3.74 -0.12
CA LYS A 75 13.67 4.65 0.66
C LYS A 75 14.72 5.30 -0.24
N VAL A 76 14.29 6.01 -1.27
CA VAL A 76 15.20 6.81 -2.11
C VAL A 76 15.49 8.15 -1.40
N GLU A 77 16.66 8.20 -0.76
CA GLU A 77 17.44 9.35 -0.23
C GLU A 77 16.69 10.64 0.14
N ARG A 78 16.29 10.79 1.42
CA ARG A 78 16.14 12.13 2.07
C ARG A 78 17.49 12.79 2.41
N SER A 79 18.62 12.24 1.97
CA SER A 79 19.96 12.61 2.45
C SER A 79 20.88 13.31 1.43
N ARG A 80 20.36 13.88 0.33
CA ARG A 80 21.12 14.83 -0.51
C ARG A 80 20.65 16.27 -0.27
N LYS A 81 21.01 16.79 0.90
CA LYS A 81 21.20 18.22 1.15
C LYS A 81 22.45 18.36 2.03
N ILE A 82 23.62 18.34 1.41
CA ILE A 82 24.83 19.00 1.91
C ILE A 82 25.44 19.71 0.71
#